data_AF-A0A955Q6Z2-F1
#
_entry.id   AF-A0A955Q6Z2-F1
#
_cell.length_a   1.000
_cell.length_b   1.000
_cell.length_c   1.000
_cell.angle_alpha   90.00
_cell.angle_beta   90.00
_cell.angle_gamma   90.00
#
_symmetry.space_group_name_H-M   'P 1'
#
loop_
_entity.id
_entity.type
_entity.pdbx_description
1 polymer ?
#
loop_
_entity_poly.entity_id
_entity_poly.type
_entity_poly.pdbx_seq_one_letter_code
_entity_poly.pdbx_strand_id
1 'polypeptide(L)'
;MPLEKEDGAKVLQLITSRYNAREWRKKIEKTLSLPPSGLKDEDQRKAFLYLKVGLQAYKSRRADPPSWIVGGFATKEVIDRALFKPTVIDPSFTKDQVTGLFGEDPGSEVNEAWWEDMLVNWFEEPEEEGDDDAEAESSEESEPSAEAGDHSDSKENPSHAKKPTI
;
A
#
# COMPACT_ATOMS: atom_id res chain seq x y z
N MET A 1 11.16 -4.50 4.56
CA MET A 1 12.14 -3.53 3.99
C MET A 1 11.54 -2.86 2.75
N PRO A 2 11.75 -1.55 2.48
CA PRO A 2 11.28 -0.96 1.23
C PRO A 2 11.89 -1.70 0.03
N LEU A 3 11.06 -1.98 -0.97
CA LEU A 3 11.47 -2.74 -2.16
C LEU A 3 12.68 -2.11 -2.83
N GLU A 4 13.63 -2.97 -3.21
CA GLU A 4 14.74 -2.58 -4.06
C GLU A 4 14.23 -2.11 -5.44
N LYS A 5 15.10 -1.43 -6.16
CA LYS A 5 14.74 -0.74 -7.41
C LYS A 5 14.15 -1.70 -8.45
N GLU A 6 14.65 -2.92 -8.53
CA GLU A 6 14.20 -3.94 -9.47
C GLU A 6 12.75 -4.36 -9.18
N ASP A 7 12.45 -4.68 -7.92
CA ASP A 7 11.09 -5.08 -7.52
C ASP A 7 10.11 -3.91 -7.57
N GLY A 8 10.55 -2.70 -7.19
CA GLY A 8 9.75 -1.49 -7.34
C GLY A 8 9.39 -1.19 -8.80
N ALA A 9 10.31 -1.45 -9.75
CA ALA A 9 10.02 -1.33 -11.17
C ALA A 9 8.98 -2.36 -11.63
N LYS A 10 9.13 -3.62 -11.20
CA LYS A 10 8.16 -4.69 -11.49
C LYS A 10 6.76 -4.36 -10.97
N VAL A 11 6.65 -3.71 -9.80
CA VAL A 11 5.36 -3.25 -9.27
C VAL A 11 4.71 -2.21 -10.19
N LEU A 12 5.46 -1.20 -10.63
CA LEU A 12 4.93 -0.17 -11.54
C LEU A 12 4.54 -0.76 -12.90
N GLN A 13 5.35 -1.65 -13.42
CA GLN A 13 5.09 -2.41 -14.64
C GLN A 13 3.83 -3.28 -14.50
N LEU A 14 3.67 -4.00 -13.38
CA LEU A 14 2.49 -4.81 -13.09
C LEU A 14 1.21 -3.96 -13.08
N ILE A 15 1.23 -2.82 -12.38
CA ILE A 15 0.08 -1.91 -12.26
C ILE A 15 -0.34 -1.39 -13.65
N THR A 16 0.63 -1.12 -14.52
CA THR A 16 0.39 -0.45 -15.80
C THR A 16 0.10 -1.40 -16.95
N SER A 17 0.65 -2.62 -16.95
CA SER A 17 0.48 -3.61 -18.01
C SER A 17 -0.71 -4.54 -17.77
N ARG A 18 -0.88 -5.06 -16.54
CA ARG A 18 -1.84 -6.13 -16.24
C ARG A 18 -3.15 -5.67 -15.63
N TYR A 19 -3.42 -4.37 -15.59
CA TYR A 19 -4.64 -3.85 -14.98
C TYR A 19 -5.93 -4.49 -15.54
N ASN A 20 -5.97 -4.73 -16.86
CA ASN A 20 -7.16 -5.29 -17.51
C ASN A 20 -7.38 -6.77 -17.22
N ALA A 21 -6.37 -7.48 -16.71
CA ALA A 21 -6.46 -8.87 -16.34
C ALA A 21 -7.25 -9.03 -15.03
N ARG A 22 -8.29 -9.87 -15.05
CA ARG A 22 -9.28 -9.95 -13.97
C ARG A 22 -8.66 -10.45 -12.65
N GLU A 23 -7.74 -11.38 -12.76
CA GLU A 23 -6.97 -11.98 -11.67
C GLU A 23 -6.02 -10.99 -10.99
N TRP A 24 -5.58 -9.96 -11.73
CA TRP A 24 -4.66 -8.93 -11.25
C TRP A 24 -5.35 -7.68 -10.74
N ARG A 25 -6.57 -7.38 -11.21
CA ARG A 25 -7.30 -6.15 -10.84
C ARG A 25 -7.32 -5.92 -9.33
N LYS A 26 -7.85 -6.88 -8.55
CA LYS A 26 -7.94 -6.72 -7.08
C LYS A 26 -6.57 -6.57 -6.42
N LYS A 27 -5.56 -7.27 -6.92
CA LYS A 27 -4.18 -7.21 -6.42
C LYS A 27 -3.59 -5.83 -6.66
N ILE A 28 -3.74 -5.29 -7.87
CA ILE A 28 -3.30 -3.96 -8.25
C ILE A 28 -4.04 -2.88 -7.44
N GLU A 29 -5.35 -3.01 -7.24
CA GLU A 29 -6.11 -2.08 -6.40
C GLU A 29 -5.59 -2.09 -4.95
N LYS A 30 -5.30 -3.27 -4.38
CA LYS A 30 -4.67 -3.40 -3.07
C LYS A 30 -3.29 -2.74 -3.06
N THR A 31 -2.45 -2.99 -4.05
CA THR A 31 -1.13 -2.36 -4.16
C THR A 31 -1.24 -0.83 -4.23
N LEU A 32 -2.17 -0.28 -5.01
CA LEU A 32 -2.40 1.17 -5.10
C LEU A 32 -2.94 1.78 -3.78
N SER A 33 -3.56 0.98 -2.91
CA SER A 33 -3.99 1.44 -1.59
C SER A 33 -2.81 1.63 -0.61
N LEU A 34 -1.68 0.96 -0.86
CA LEU A 34 -0.50 0.97 0.01
C LEU A 34 0.17 2.35 0.10
N PRO A 35 0.91 2.63 1.20
CA PRO A 35 1.75 3.82 1.28
C PRO A 35 2.94 3.71 0.31
N PRO A 36 3.41 4.84 -0.27
CA PRO A 36 4.57 4.86 -1.15
C PRO A 36 5.89 4.54 -0.42
N SER A 37 5.89 4.45 0.91
CA SER A 37 7.07 4.14 1.73
C SER A 37 7.67 2.76 1.43
N GLY A 38 6.90 1.84 0.85
CA GLY A 38 7.40 0.53 0.44
C GLY A 38 8.25 0.53 -0.82
N LEU A 39 8.48 1.68 -1.46
CA LEU A 39 9.43 1.83 -2.56
C LEU A 39 10.67 2.59 -2.07
N LYS A 40 11.86 2.04 -2.29
CA LYS A 40 13.12 2.66 -1.87
C LYS A 40 13.55 3.81 -2.80
N ASP A 41 13.35 3.63 -4.10
CA ASP A 41 13.71 4.60 -5.14
C ASP A 41 12.74 5.80 -5.18
N GLU A 42 13.28 7.02 -5.19
CA GLU A 42 12.47 8.25 -5.17
C GLU A 42 11.67 8.47 -6.45
N ASP A 43 12.23 8.12 -7.60
CA ASP A 43 11.55 8.27 -8.88
C ASP A 43 10.37 7.30 -8.97
N GLN A 44 10.57 6.07 -8.52
CA GLN A 44 9.48 5.08 -8.41
C GLN A 44 8.39 5.53 -7.43
N ARG A 45 8.76 6.13 -6.29
CA ARG A 45 7.79 6.71 -5.34
C ARG A 45 6.95 7.83 -5.98
N LYS A 46 7.58 8.74 -6.72
CA LYS A 46 6.89 9.83 -7.42
C LYS A 46 5.96 9.28 -8.51
N ALA A 47 6.43 8.31 -9.29
CA ALA A 47 5.63 7.63 -10.31
C ALA A 47 4.42 6.90 -9.70
N PHE A 48 4.62 6.18 -8.59
CA PHE A 48 3.56 5.51 -7.85
C PHE A 48 2.53 6.49 -7.28
N LEU A 49 2.98 7.59 -6.68
CA LEU A 49 2.10 8.65 -6.17
C LEU A 49 1.27 9.28 -7.28
N TYR A 50 1.87 9.55 -8.44
CA TYR A 50 1.16 10.07 -9.60
C TYR A 50 0.04 9.11 -10.05
N LEU A 51 0.32 7.80 -10.15
CA LEU A 51 -0.69 6.79 -10.48
C LEU A 51 -1.81 6.76 -9.44
N LYS A 52 -1.44 6.74 -8.14
CA LYS A 52 -2.39 6.73 -7.02
C LYS A 52 -3.32 7.93 -7.08
N VAL A 53 -2.78 9.15 -7.20
CA VAL A 53 -3.57 10.39 -7.26
C VAL A 53 -4.40 10.46 -8.53
N GLY A 54 -3.86 10.08 -9.69
CA GLY A 54 -4.57 10.09 -10.97
C GLY A 54 -5.80 9.18 -10.95
N LEU A 55 -5.66 7.97 -10.40
CA LEU A 55 -6.75 7.02 -10.28
C LEU A 55 -7.78 7.43 -9.21
N GLN A 56 -7.34 8.02 -8.10
CA GLN A 56 -8.23 8.60 -7.09
C GLN A 56 -9.01 9.81 -7.61
N ALA A 57 -8.40 10.68 -8.42
CA ALA A 57 -9.08 11.81 -9.03
C ALA A 57 -10.19 11.37 -10.00
N TYR A 58 -9.99 10.22 -10.67
CA TYR A 58 -11.02 9.61 -11.52
C TYR A 58 -12.19 9.03 -10.70
N LYS A 59 -11.91 8.51 -9.50
CA LYS A 59 -12.94 8.10 -8.51
C LYS A 59 -13.78 9.27 -8.01
N SER A 60 -13.17 10.41 -7.67
CA SER A 60 -13.91 11.60 -7.17
C SER A 60 -14.94 12.15 -8.17
N ARG A 61 -14.84 11.80 -9.45
CA ARG A 61 -15.77 12.23 -10.52
C ARG A 61 -16.93 11.26 -10.76
N ARG A 62 -16.87 10.05 -10.20
CA ARG A 62 -17.91 9.02 -10.32
C ARG A 62 -18.54 8.86 -8.93
N ALA A 63 -19.85 9.07 -8.81
CA ALA A 63 -20.57 9.11 -7.54
C ALA A 63 -20.73 7.72 -6.86
N ASP A 64 -19.71 6.87 -6.92
CA ASP A 64 -19.72 5.49 -6.41
C ASP A 64 -19.12 5.40 -4.98
N PRO A 65 -19.60 4.45 -4.14
CA PRO A 65 -19.09 4.23 -2.78
C PRO A 65 -17.57 3.97 -2.74
N PRO A 66 -16.90 4.23 -1.60
CA PRO A 66 -15.44 4.36 -1.55
C PRO A 66 -14.64 3.06 -1.72
N SER A 67 -15.24 1.93 -2.08
CA SER A 67 -14.65 0.59 -1.98
C SER A 67 -13.92 0.04 -3.22
N TRP A 68 -13.81 0.78 -4.34
CA TRP A 68 -13.07 0.28 -5.51
C TRP A 68 -12.26 1.35 -6.25
N ILE A 69 -11.06 1.00 -6.72
CA ILE A 69 -10.24 1.84 -7.59
C ILE A 69 -10.65 1.49 -9.02
N VAL A 70 -11.26 2.43 -9.75
CA VAL A 70 -11.62 2.26 -11.16
C VAL A 70 -10.37 2.33 -12.00
N GLY A 71 -9.67 1.23 -12.18
CA GLY A 71 -8.71 1.15 -13.27
C GLY A 71 -9.29 0.36 -14.43
N GLY A 72 -8.59 0.46 -15.54
CA GLY A 72 -9.09 0.13 -16.86
C GLY A 72 -8.80 1.36 -17.69
N PHE A 73 -9.84 2.02 -18.21
CA PHE A 73 -9.65 3.21 -19.02
C PHE A 73 -8.92 4.35 -18.28
N ALA A 74 -9.21 4.56 -16.99
CA ALA A 74 -8.53 5.58 -16.20
C ALA A 74 -7.03 5.31 -16.05
N THR A 75 -6.64 4.05 -15.83
CA THR A 75 -5.22 3.66 -15.76
C THR A 75 -4.53 3.96 -17.08
N LYS A 76 -5.17 3.60 -18.21
CA LYS A 76 -4.64 3.89 -19.54
C LYS A 76 -4.49 5.38 -19.79
N GLU A 77 -5.48 6.20 -19.46
CA GLU A 77 -5.39 7.66 -19.64
C GLU A 77 -4.29 8.29 -18.77
N VAL A 78 -4.14 7.84 -17.52
CA VAL A 78 -3.11 8.36 -16.60
C VAL A 78 -1.71 8.00 -17.12
N ILE A 79 -1.53 6.78 -17.65
CA ILE A 79 -0.30 6.32 -18.30
C ILE A 79 -0.02 7.11 -19.58
N ASP A 80 -1.01 7.22 -20.48
CA ASP A 80 -0.86 7.94 -21.75
C ASP A 80 -0.47 9.40 -21.51
N ARG A 81 -1.05 10.03 -20.48
CA ARG A 81 -0.70 11.39 -20.07
C ARG A 81 0.73 11.50 -19.55
N ALA A 82 1.18 10.54 -18.74
CA ALA A 82 2.56 10.48 -18.26
C ALA A 82 3.56 10.30 -19.40
N LEU A 83 3.26 9.40 -20.35
CA LEU A 83 4.10 9.16 -21.53
C LEU A 83 4.17 10.38 -22.46
N PHE A 84 3.06 11.14 -22.57
CA PHE A 84 3.00 12.34 -23.40
C PHE A 84 3.67 13.55 -22.74
N LYS A 85 3.54 13.70 -21.42
CA LYS A 85 4.14 14.79 -20.64
C LYS A 85 4.76 14.27 -19.35
N PRO A 86 6.02 13.77 -19.39
CA PRO A 86 6.73 13.27 -18.21
C PRO A 86 6.78 14.25 -17.03
N THR A 87 6.80 15.55 -17.33
CA THR A 87 6.82 16.65 -16.36
C THR A 87 5.61 16.71 -15.42
N VAL A 88 4.53 15.97 -15.71
CA VAL A 88 3.36 15.88 -14.82
C VAL A 88 3.61 15.01 -13.58
N ILE A 89 4.58 14.11 -13.65
CA ILE A 89 5.03 13.28 -12.53
C ILE A 89 6.01 14.12 -11.70
N ASP A 90 7.06 14.60 -12.36
CA ASP A 90 8.09 15.45 -11.78
C ASP A 90 8.81 16.23 -12.90
N PRO A 91 9.21 17.49 -12.68
CA PRO A 91 9.92 18.29 -13.69
C PRO A 91 11.22 17.67 -14.20
N SER A 92 11.86 16.80 -13.42
CA SER A 92 13.12 16.12 -13.78
C SER A 92 12.95 14.87 -14.64
N PHE A 93 11.71 14.38 -14.82
CA PHE A 93 11.46 13.12 -15.53
C PHE A 93 11.62 13.28 -17.05
N THR A 94 12.31 12.33 -17.65
CA THR A 94 12.47 12.19 -19.10
C THR A 94 11.48 11.17 -19.65
N LYS A 95 11.23 11.22 -20.97
CA LYS A 95 10.30 10.29 -21.63
C LYS A 95 10.79 8.84 -21.55
N ASP A 96 12.09 8.64 -21.65
CA ASP A 96 12.72 7.31 -21.60
C ASP A 96 12.58 6.68 -20.21
N GLN A 97 12.75 7.46 -19.14
CA GLN A 97 12.50 7.01 -17.76
C GLN A 97 11.05 6.57 -17.56
N VAL A 98 10.09 7.37 -18.03
CA VAL A 98 8.66 7.03 -17.91
C VAL A 98 8.32 5.75 -18.68
N THR A 99 8.95 5.54 -19.83
CA THR A 99 8.73 4.35 -20.66
C THR A 99 9.30 3.10 -20.00
N GLY A 100 10.47 3.20 -19.34
CA GLY A 100 11.02 2.07 -18.58
C GLY A 100 10.21 1.71 -17.33
N LEU A 101 9.50 2.69 -16.75
CA LEU A 101 8.67 2.48 -15.55
C LEU A 101 7.25 1.99 -15.86
N PHE A 102 6.72 2.28 -17.05
CA PHE A 102 5.31 2.02 -17.39
C PHE A 102 5.13 1.24 -18.69
N GLY A 103 4.17 0.31 -18.70
CA GLY A 103 3.62 -0.29 -19.92
C GLY A 103 4.38 -1.51 -20.45
N GLU A 104 5.58 -1.78 -19.95
CA GLU A 104 6.26 -3.05 -20.20
C GLU A 104 5.73 -4.13 -19.24
N ASP A 105 5.47 -5.33 -19.76
CA ASP A 105 5.04 -6.45 -18.93
C ASP A 105 6.24 -6.99 -18.14
N PRO A 106 6.15 -7.13 -16.81
CA PRO A 106 7.30 -7.52 -15.99
C PRO A 106 7.65 -9.02 -16.09
N GLY A 107 7.07 -9.75 -17.06
CA GLY A 107 7.37 -11.15 -17.32
C GLY A 107 6.60 -12.15 -16.45
N SER A 108 6.72 -13.44 -16.77
CA SER A 108 6.01 -14.53 -16.09
C SER A 108 6.48 -14.78 -14.65
N GLU A 109 7.64 -14.23 -14.28
CA GLU A 109 8.16 -14.20 -12.91
C GLU A 109 7.25 -13.45 -11.94
N VAL A 110 6.58 -12.40 -12.42
CA VAL A 110 5.58 -11.68 -11.64
C VAL A 110 4.30 -12.48 -11.65
N ASN A 111 4.15 -13.35 -10.66
CA ASN A 111 2.98 -14.19 -10.47
C ASN A 111 2.34 -13.91 -9.09
N GLU A 112 1.31 -14.67 -8.74
CA GLU A 112 0.61 -14.50 -7.47
C GLU A 112 1.54 -14.69 -6.27
N ALA A 113 2.42 -15.70 -6.28
CA ALA A 113 3.38 -15.93 -5.21
C ALA A 113 4.35 -14.75 -5.06
N TRP A 114 4.91 -14.25 -6.16
CA TRP A 114 5.76 -13.06 -6.13
C TRP A 114 5.03 -11.84 -5.57
N TRP A 115 3.75 -11.65 -5.90
CA TRP A 115 2.98 -10.53 -5.37
C TRP A 115 2.74 -10.64 -3.87
N GLU A 116 2.53 -11.86 -3.36
CA GLU A 116 2.42 -12.11 -1.91
C GLU A 116 3.75 -11.84 -1.19
N ASP A 117 4.86 -12.36 -1.71
CA ASP A 117 6.20 -12.11 -1.17
C ASP A 117 6.55 -10.61 -1.18
N MET A 118 6.24 -9.94 -2.29
CA MET A 118 6.42 -8.50 -2.43
C MET A 118 5.62 -7.71 -1.38
N LEU A 119 4.40 -8.16 -1.03
CA LEU A 119 3.61 -7.53 0.03
C LEU A 119 4.24 -7.71 1.41
N VAL A 120 4.83 -8.88 1.70
CA VAL A 120 5.56 -9.11 2.95
C VAL A 120 6.71 -8.12 3.04
N ASN A 121 7.54 -8.04 2.00
CA ASN A 121 8.66 -7.10 1.94
C ASN A 121 8.19 -5.65 2.13
N TRP A 122 7.09 -5.25 1.48
CA TRP A 122 6.51 -3.90 1.57
C TRP A 122 6.18 -3.46 3.01
N PHE A 123 5.83 -4.40 3.88
CA PHE A 123 5.37 -4.14 5.25
C PHE A 123 6.33 -4.59 6.35
N GLU A 124 7.32 -5.42 6.05
CA GLU A 124 8.37 -5.73 7.01
C GLU A 124 9.05 -4.43 7.46
N GLU A 125 8.94 -4.15 8.76
CA GLU A 125 9.81 -3.20 9.43
C GLU A 125 11.26 -3.67 9.27
N PRO A 126 12.23 -2.76 9.21
CA PRO A 126 13.63 -3.17 9.15
C PRO A 126 13.95 -4.00 10.40
N GLU A 127 14.06 -5.33 10.25
CA GLU A 127 14.83 -6.10 11.22
C GLU A 127 16.26 -5.59 11.14
N GLU A 128 16.75 -5.10 12.27
CA GLU A 128 18.08 -4.55 12.47
C GLU A 128 19.09 -5.71 12.36
N GLU A 129 19.45 -6.12 11.14
CA GLU A 129 20.46 -7.16 10.93
C GLU A 129 21.85 -6.54 11.15
N GLY A 130 22.32 -6.62 12.39
CA GLY A 130 23.65 -6.16 12.78
C GLY A 130 23.95 -6.14 14.29
N ASP A 131 23.55 -7.14 15.08
CA ASP A 131 24.21 -7.45 16.36
C ASP A 131 24.07 -8.95 16.71
N ASP A 132 24.47 -9.83 15.80
CA ASP A 132 24.78 -11.22 16.09
C ASP A 132 26.32 -11.40 16.15
N ASP A 133 26.96 -10.82 17.18
CA ASP A 133 28.20 -11.36 17.78
C ASP A 133 28.53 -10.65 19.12
N ALA A 134 27.86 -11.06 20.20
CA ALA A 134 28.42 -10.98 21.56
C ALA A 134 27.72 -11.99 22.48
N GLU A 135 28.17 -13.24 22.39
CA GLU A 135 28.28 -14.24 23.46
C GLU A 135 27.56 -13.96 24.80
N ALA A 136 26.52 -14.76 25.03
CA ALA A 136 26.44 -15.76 26.10
C ALA A 136 26.43 -15.34 27.60
N GLU A 137 25.41 -15.88 28.28
CA GLU A 137 25.36 -16.30 29.70
C GLU A 137 24.88 -15.26 30.73
N SER A 138 23.62 -15.38 31.16
CA SER A 138 23.28 -16.10 32.41
C SER A 138 21.88 -15.73 32.92
N SER A 139 20.99 -16.71 32.81
CA SER A 139 19.94 -17.14 33.73
C SER A 139 19.76 -16.35 35.05
N GLU A 140 18.52 -15.96 35.38
CA GLU A 140 17.68 -16.68 36.36
C GLU A 140 16.29 -16.00 36.52
N GLU A 141 15.28 -16.74 36.08
CA GLU A 141 13.99 -17.04 36.72
C GLU A 141 13.56 -16.26 37.98
N SER A 142 12.34 -15.71 37.95
CA SER A 142 11.36 -15.88 39.05
C SER A 142 9.95 -15.49 38.56
N GLU A 143 9.08 -16.48 38.48
CA GLU A 143 7.63 -16.35 38.28
C GLU A 143 6.90 -15.88 39.57
N PRO A 144 5.56 -16.03 39.71
CA PRO A 144 4.58 -14.96 39.65
C PRO A 144 3.99 -14.64 41.04
N SER A 145 3.24 -13.54 41.17
CA SER A 145 2.43 -13.32 42.37
C SER A 145 1.04 -12.79 42.00
N ALA A 146 0.06 -13.67 42.19
CA ALA A 146 -1.35 -13.33 42.30
C ALA A 146 -1.65 -12.83 43.72
N GLU A 147 -2.46 -11.78 43.87
CA GLU A 147 -3.58 -11.85 44.82
C GLU A 147 -4.66 -10.79 44.50
N ALA A 148 -5.88 -11.18 44.84
CA ALA A 148 -7.17 -10.58 44.55
C ALA A 148 -7.52 -9.38 45.44
N GLY A 149 -8.54 -8.62 45.02
CA GLY A 149 -9.14 -7.54 45.81
C GLY A 149 -10.49 -7.12 45.23
N ASP A 150 -11.50 -7.91 45.55
CA ASP A 150 -12.95 -7.70 45.38
C ASP A 150 -13.45 -6.38 46.00
N HIS A 151 -14.33 -5.65 45.30
CA HIS A 151 -15.65 -5.24 45.84
C HIS A 151 -16.55 -4.52 44.79
N SER A 152 -17.70 -5.15 44.51
CA SER A 152 -19.11 -4.62 44.52
C SER A 152 -19.40 -3.13 44.28
N ASP A 153 -20.53 -2.67 43.76
CA ASP A 153 -21.78 -3.21 43.17
C ASP A 153 -22.60 -1.96 42.74
N SER A 154 -23.69 -2.19 42.00
CA SER A 154 -24.89 -1.33 41.86
C SER A 154 -25.08 -0.51 40.57
N LYS A 155 -25.96 -1.05 39.70
CA LYS A 155 -27.27 -0.53 39.24
C LYS A 155 -27.36 0.99 38.94
N GLU A 156 -27.95 1.49 37.85
CA GLU A 156 -29.29 1.21 37.33
C GLU A 156 -29.50 2.05 36.04
N ASN A 157 -30.02 1.47 34.95
CA ASN A 157 -30.80 2.20 33.92
C ASN A 157 -32.28 2.16 34.42
N PRO A 158 -33.20 3.13 34.14
CA PRO A 158 -33.46 3.59 32.76
C PRO A 158 -34.16 4.98 32.54
N SER A 159 -34.24 5.37 31.27
CA SER A 159 -35.39 6.01 30.58
C SER A 159 -35.91 7.43 30.88
N HIS A 160 -36.20 8.10 29.74
CA HIS A 160 -37.30 9.05 29.46
C HIS A 160 -37.13 10.54 29.84
N ALA A 161 -37.02 11.38 28.80
CA ALA A 161 -37.70 12.68 28.81
C ALA A 161 -38.16 13.07 27.40
N LYS A 162 -39.46 13.40 27.34
CA LYS A 162 -40.29 13.70 26.17
C LYS A 162 -39.97 15.08 25.57
N LYS A 163 -40.35 15.23 24.30
CA LYS A 163 -40.55 16.50 23.55
C LYS A 163 -41.28 17.57 24.37
N PRO A 164 -41.17 18.84 23.96
CA PRO A 164 -42.39 19.49 23.45
C PRO A 164 -42.22 20.33 22.17
N THR A 165 -43.28 20.24 21.37
CA THR A 165 -43.91 21.17 20.42
C THR A 165 -43.48 22.64 20.39
N ILE A 166 -43.28 23.17 19.17
CA ILE A 166 -44.07 24.28 18.57
C ILE A 166 -44.37 23.89 17.11
#